data_AF-A0A562WRK5-F1
#
_entry.id   AF-A0A562WRK5-F1
#
_cell.length_a   1.000
_cell.length_b   1.000
_cell.length_c   1.000
_cell.angle_alpha   90.00
_cell.angle_beta   90.00
_cell.angle_gamma   90.00
#
_symmetry.space_group_name_H-M   'P 1'
#
loop_
_entity.id
_entity.type
_entity.pdbx_description
1 polymer ?
#
loop_
_entity_poly.entity_id
_entity_poly.type
_entity_poly.pdbx_seq_one_letter_code
_entity_poly.pdbx_strand_id
1 'polypeptide(L)' 'MLFIETAHYSRIVAEYLSDEEHGELQAHLKDRPDAGDIIKGTGGIRKIRWSAHGKGKRAGCG' A
#
# COMPACT_ATOMS: atom_id res chain seq x y z
N MET A 1 -2.16 -1.95 -14.47
CA MET A 1 -2.44 -0.84 -13.54
C MET A 1 -1.13 -0.12 -13.31
N LEU A 2 -1.12 1.21 -13.45
CA LEU A 2 0.06 2.05 -13.24
C LEU A 2 -0.04 2.69 -11.85
N PHE A 3 1.00 2.58 -11.04
CA PHE A 3 1.12 3.30 -9.77
C PHE A 3 2.04 4.50 -9.99
N ILE A 4 1.56 5.69 -9.62
CA ILE A 4 2.33 6.92 -9.66
C ILE A 4 2.49 7.37 -8.21
N GLU A 5 3.72 7.37 -7.74
CA GLU A 5 4.04 7.77 -6.37
C GLU A 5 4.46 9.24 -6.33
N THR A 6 4.05 9.93 -5.28
CA THR A 6 4.59 11.27 -5.00
C THR A 6 5.93 11.14 -4.31
N ALA A 7 6.82 12.11 -4.52
CA ALA A 7 8.14 12.12 -3.87
C ALA A 7 8.08 12.08 -2.34
N HIS A 8 6.98 12.56 -1.73
CA HIS A 8 6.78 12.46 -0.28
C HIS A 8 6.41 11.03 0.11
N TYR A 9 5.49 10.39 -0.61
CA TYR A 9 5.08 9.01 -0.36
C TYR A 9 6.26 8.03 -0.45
N SER A 10 7.05 8.07 -1.53
CA SER A 10 8.16 7.13 -1.72
C SER A 10 9.25 7.24 -0.66
N ARG A 11 9.40 8.42 -0.04
CA ARG A 11 10.36 8.62 1.06
C ARG A 11 9.89 7.98 2.36
N ILE A 12 8.60 8.13 2.67
CA ILE A 12 8.08 7.68 3.96
C ILE A 12 7.64 6.21 3.91
N VAL A 13 7.21 5.69 2.76
CA VAL A 13 6.61 4.34 2.68
C VAL A 13 7.56 3.26 3.16
N ALA A 14 8.86 3.38 2.86
CA ALA A 14 9.90 2.44 3.30
C ALA A 14 10.12 2.47 4.83
N GLU A 15 9.70 3.52 5.54
CA GLU A 15 9.72 3.58 7.01
C GLU A 15 8.54 2.84 7.65
N TYR A 16 7.44 2.65 6.90
CA TYR A 16 6.20 2.02 7.40
C TYR A 16 5.97 0.60 6.87
N LEU A 17 6.44 0.31 5.66
CA LEU A 17 6.24 -0.95 4.96
C LEU A 17 7.57 -1.45 4.41
N SER A 18 7.83 -2.75 4.57
CA SER A 18 8.88 -3.41 3.79
C SER A 18 8.54 -3.43 2.30
N ASP A 19 9.54 -3.68 1.45
CA ASP A 19 9.33 -3.80 0.00
C ASP A 19 8.29 -4.86 -0.35
N GLU A 20 8.24 -5.98 0.41
CA GLU A 20 7.25 -7.03 0.24
C GLU A 20 5.84 -6.54 0.60
N GLU A 21 5.66 -5.92 1.79
CA GLU A 21 4.36 -5.39 2.23
C GLU A 21 3.86 -4.25 1.33
N HIS A 22 4.77 -3.45 0.79
CA HIS A 22 4.43 -2.43 -0.20
C HIS A 22 3.97 -3.06 -1.52
N GLY A 23 4.63 -4.13 -1.97
CA GLY A 23 4.19 -4.92 -3.12
C GLY A 23 2.81 -5.56 -2.92
N GLU A 24 2.53 -6.08 -1.72
CA GLU A 24 1.21 -6.61 -1.37
C GLU A 24 0.11 -5.53 -1.42
N LEU A 25 0.40 -4.33 -0.90
CA LEU A 25 -0.52 -3.20 -0.99
C LEU A 25 -0.81 -2.83 -2.46
N GLN A 26 0.22 -2.77 -3.31
CA GLN A 26 0.04 -2.49 -4.74
C GLN A 26 -0.78 -3.60 -5.43
N ALA A 27 -0.52 -4.88 -5.12
CA ALA A 27 -1.30 -5.98 -5.66
C ALA A 27 -2.78 -5.90 -5.23
N HIS A 28 -3.04 -5.60 -3.96
CA HIS A 28 -4.39 -5.41 -3.45
C HIS A 28 -5.13 -4.27 -4.18
N LEU A 29 -4.48 -3.11 -4.34
CA LEU A 29 -5.06 -1.96 -5.03
C LEU A 29 -5.29 -2.24 -6.52
N LYS A 30 -4.44 -3.07 -7.15
CA LYS A 30 -4.62 -3.49 -8.55
C LYS A 30 -5.91 -4.28 -8.74
N ASP A 31 -6.25 -5.15 -7.80
CA ASP A 31 -7.46 -5.98 -7.87
C ASP A 31 -8.70 -5.25 -7.33
N ARG A 32 -8.51 -4.31 -6.40
CA ARG A 32 -9.57 -3.52 -5.74
C ARG A 32 -9.25 -2.02 -5.82
N PRO A 33 -9.38 -1.38 -7.00
CA PRO A 33 -9.05 0.03 -7.17
C PRO A 33 -9.99 0.98 -6.41
N ASP A 34 -11.16 0.50 -6.00
CA ASP A 34 -12.16 1.20 -5.19
C ASP A 34 -11.98 0.97 -3.68
N ALA A 35 -10.93 0.27 -3.25
CA ALA A 35 -10.66 0.05 -1.84
C ALA A 35 -10.40 1.36 -1.07
N GLY A 36 -10.83 1.37 0.19
CA GLY A 36 -10.69 2.51 1.09
C GLY A 36 -11.84 3.51 1.02
N ASP A 37 -11.90 4.34 2.06
CA ASP A 37 -12.97 5.31 2.26
C ASP A 37 -12.71 6.58 1.44
N ILE A 38 -13.75 7.10 0.77
CA ILE A 38 -13.66 8.38 0.06
C ILE A 38 -13.52 9.51 1.09
N ILE A 39 -12.47 10.31 0.94
CA ILE A 39 -12.31 11.53 1.71
C ILE A 39 -13.20 12.61 1.09
N LYS A 40 -14.27 12.99 1.79
CA LYS A 40 -15.22 14.02 1.31
C LYS A 40 -14.49 15.34 1.04
N GLY A 41 -14.90 16.04 -0.02
CA GLY A 41 -14.36 17.35 -0.40
C GLY A 41 -13.00 17.31 -1.14
N THR A 42 -12.46 16.13 -1.45
CA THR A 42 -11.15 15.98 -2.11
C THR A 42 -11.23 15.65 -3.61
N GLY A 43 -12.43 15.58 -4.17
CA GLY A 43 -12.62 15.21 -5.58
C GLY A 43 -12.37 13.73 -5.90
N GLY A 44 -12.40 12.84 -4.91
CA GLY A 44 -12.34 11.38 -5.12
C GLY A 44 -11.11 10.68 -4.54
N ILE A 45 -10.35 11.34 -3.66
CA ILE A 45 -9.24 10.69 -2.94
C ILE A 45 -9.80 9.63 -1.99
N ARG A 46 -9.15 8.46 -1.96
CA ARG A 46 -9.49 7.35 -1.07
C ARG A 46 -8.41 7.13 -0.03
N LYS A 47 -8.82 6.79 1.19
CA LYS A 47 -7.94 6.40 2.30
C LYS A 47 -8.12 4.93 2.60
N ILE A 48 -7.06 4.15 2.39
CA ILE A 48 -7.01 2.74 2.79
C ILE A 48 -6.29 2.62 4.14
N ARG A 49 -6.85 1.80 5.04
CA ARG A 49 -6.13 1.35 6.24
C ARG A 49 -5.45 0.03 5.89
N TRP A 50 -4.14 0.07 5.72
CA TRP A 50 -3.35 -1.14 5.47
C TRP A 50 -2.72 -1.60 6.78
N SER A 51 -3.12 -2.78 7.24
CA SER A 51 -2.46 -3.44 8.37
C SER A 51 -1.41 -4.37 7.78
N ALA A 52 -0.16 -3.89 7.76
CA ALA A 52 0.99 -4.68 7.34
C ALA A 52 1.02 -5.99 8.14
N HIS A 53 0.79 -7.12 7.47
CA HIS A 53 0.70 -8.45 8.08
C HIS A 53 2.05 -9.19 7.94
N GLY A 54 3.18 -8.50 8.12
CA GLY A 54 4.52 -9.06 7.86
C GLY A 54 5.26 -9.68 9.03
N LYS A 55 4.69 -9.80 10.25
CA LYS A 55 5.37 -10.47 11.38
C LYS A 55 5.12 -11.98 11.46
N GLY A 56 5.02 -12.66 10.31
CA GLY A 56 4.52 -14.03 10.30
C GLY A 56 4.71 -14.91 9.07
N LYS A 57 5.76 -14.76 8.26
CA LYS A 57 6.26 -15.89 7.44
C LYS A 57 7.78 -15.88 7.38
N ARG A 58 8.36 -16.92 7.98
CA ARG A 58 9.76 -17.29 7.82
C ARG A 58 10.01 -17.55 6.33
N ALA A 59 10.69 -16.65 5.63
CA ALA A 59 11.38 -17.02 4.41
C ALA A 59 12.47 -18.02 4.83
N GLY A 60 12.23 -19.29 4.52
CA GLY A 60 13.18 -20.37 4.75
C GLY A 60 14.45 -20.16 3.94
N CYS A 61 15.57 -20.54 4.56
CA CYS A 61 16.85 -20.73 3.91
C CYS A 61 16.70 -21.71 2.73
N GLY A 62 17.32 -21.38 1.60
CA GLY A 62 17.50 -22.23 0.42
C GLY A 62 18.67 -21.70 -0.39
#